data_AF-A0A2S8YGX7-F1
#
_entry.id   AF-A0A2S8YGX7-F1
#
_cell.length_a   1.000
_cell.length_b   1.000
_cell.length_c   1.000
_cell.angle_alpha   90.00
_cell.angle_beta   90.00
_cell.angle_gamma   90.00
#
_symmetry.space_group_name_H-M   'P 1'
#
loop_
_entity.id
_entity.type
_entity.pdbx_description
1 polymer ?
#
loop_
_entity_poly.entity_id
_entity_poly.type
_entity_poly.pdbx_seq_one_letter_code
_entity_poly.pdbx_strand_id
1 'polypeptide(L)'
;MAISVFDLFKIGIGPSSSHTVGPMRAAATFARALREQGLLEQVSRVEVRLYGSLSATGVGHATDRACLLGLMGQWPDQIDPHSIEPRIAQLNASQTLLLDASHAIAFECSRDLLLLEESLPYHPNAMTLEASSENGCLLQQTYYSVGGGFIVEAAQIGQAQDTAEQVQLPYDFDSAAQLLALCKQHQLRVSELMMANECAWRPEAEVRSGLLKLWAAMRECVDNGLRNEGILPGGLNVKRRAAKLHRSLQELGKPNVIGSTLSAMEWVNLFALAVNEENAAGGRMVTAPTNGAAGIIPAVLHYYMKFNPETCDNDIVDFLLSAAAVGILCKKNASISGAEVGCQGEVGSACAMAAAGLADVLGATPMQVENAAEIALEHNLGLTCDPVGGLVQVPCIERNAIAAVKAINAVQMALRGNGEHFISLDRVIRTMRDTGADMHANYKETSRGGLAVAFVEC
;
A
#
# COMPACT_ATOMS: atom_id res chain seq x y z
N MET A 1 15.87 4.21 -11.85
CA MET A 1 15.72 2.88 -11.21
C MET A 1 14.50 2.22 -11.83
N ALA A 2 14.67 1.02 -12.37
CA ALA A 2 13.55 0.23 -12.89
C ALA A 2 12.69 -0.28 -11.72
N ILE A 3 11.37 -0.25 -11.87
CA ILE A 3 10.40 -0.63 -10.83
C ILE A 3 9.55 -1.77 -11.39
N SER A 4 9.44 -2.87 -10.64
CA SER A 4 8.67 -4.05 -11.03
C SER A 4 7.19 -3.96 -10.60
N VAL A 5 6.31 -4.73 -11.22
CA VAL A 5 4.93 -4.96 -10.74
C VAL A 5 4.92 -5.49 -9.31
N PHE A 6 5.87 -6.37 -8.97
CA PHE A 6 6.06 -6.91 -7.63
C PHE A 6 6.65 -5.90 -6.64
N ASP A 7 7.09 -4.74 -7.14
CA ASP A 7 7.45 -3.62 -6.29
C ASP A 7 6.23 -2.83 -5.80
N LEU A 8 5.17 -2.77 -6.61
CA LEU A 8 3.93 -2.08 -6.27
C LEU A 8 2.96 -2.98 -5.50
N PHE A 9 2.87 -4.26 -5.91
CA PHE A 9 1.99 -5.25 -5.29
C PHE A 9 2.80 -6.23 -4.44
N LYS A 10 2.71 -6.08 -3.12
CA LYS A 10 3.43 -6.89 -2.13
C LYS A 10 2.48 -7.45 -1.11
N ILE A 11 2.62 -8.75 -0.85
CA ILE A 11 1.96 -9.39 0.28
C ILE A 11 2.58 -8.84 1.56
N GLY A 12 1.75 -8.45 2.52
CA GLY A 12 2.17 -7.90 3.80
C GLY A 12 1.05 -8.03 4.83
N ILE A 13 1.10 -7.19 5.87
CA ILE A 13 0.05 -7.10 6.89
C ILE A 13 -0.46 -5.66 6.99
N GLY A 14 -1.71 -5.50 7.38
CA GLY A 14 -2.29 -4.21 7.73
C GLY A 14 -1.76 -3.66 9.06
N PRO A 15 -2.09 -2.39 9.41
CA PRO A 15 -2.94 -1.48 8.63
C PRO A 15 -2.22 -0.57 7.64
N SER A 16 -0.88 -0.41 7.72
CA SER A 16 -0.16 0.62 6.95
C SER A 16 1.12 0.10 6.29
N SER A 17 1.34 0.44 5.02
CA SER A 17 2.60 0.09 4.34
C SER A 17 3.75 0.94 4.86
N SER A 18 3.52 2.24 5.06
CA SER A 18 4.52 3.20 5.55
C SER A 18 4.82 3.02 7.03
N HIS A 19 3.81 2.66 7.83
CA HIS A 19 3.92 2.64 9.30
C HIS A 19 3.93 1.24 9.91
N THR A 20 3.52 0.19 9.20
CA THR A 20 3.56 -1.19 9.70
C THR A 20 4.57 -2.02 8.92
N VAL A 21 4.41 -2.13 7.59
CA VAL A 21 5.26 -2.99 6.75
C VAL A 21 6.71 -2.49 6.69
N GLY A 22 6.90 -1.19 6.44
CA GLY A 22 8.23 -0.56 6.39
C GLY A 22 9.01 -0.72 7.70
N PRO A 23 8.47 -0.27 8.86
CA PRO A 23 9.13 -0.39 10.15
C PRO A 23 9.41 -1.84 10.58
N MET A 24 8.48 -2.77 10.32
CA MET A 24 8.73 -4.19 10.55
C MET A 24 9.90 -4.72 9.72
N ARG A 25 9.96 -4.34 8.44
CA ARG A 25 11.06 -4.72 7.53
C ARG A 25 12.40 -4.11 7.96
N ALA A 26 12.39 -2.84 8.39
CA ALA A 26 13.59 -2.17 8.90
C ALA A 26 14.12 -2.87 10.16
N ALA A 27 13.24 -3.17 11.12
CA ALA A 27 13.61 -3.89 12.33
C ALA A 27 14.10 -5.32 12.06
N ALA A 28 13.47 -6.06 11.14
CA ALA A 28 13.94 -7.39 10.72
C ALA A 28 15.29 -7.34 10.00
N THR A 29 15.51 -6.31 9.18
CA THR A 29 16.79 -6.07 8.49
C THR A 29 17.90 -5.77 9.50
N PHE A 30 17.63 -4.93 10.49
CA PHE A 30 18.54 -4.61 11.57
C PHE A 30 18.90 -5.84 12.43
N ALA A 31 17.90 -6.62 12.84
CA ALA A 31 18.11 -7.85 13.60
C ALA A 31 18.96 -8.86 12.81
N ARG A 32 18.69 -9.01 11.52
CA ARG A 32 19.51 -9.84 10.62
C ARG A 32 20.94 -9.32 10.51
N ALA A 33 21.15 -8.00 10.39
CA ALA A 33 22.48 -7.41 10.30
C ALA A 33 23.31 -7.68 11.57
N LEU A 34 22.70 -7.62 12.75
CA LEU A 34 23.37 -8.00 14.01
C LEU A 34 23.84 -9.46 14.00
N ARG A 35 23.01 -10.38 13.49
CA ARG A 35 23.36 -11.80 13.34
C ARG A 35 24.50 -11.98 12.33
N GLU A 36 24.37 -11.38 11.15
CA GLU A 36 25.35 -11.51 10.06
C GLU A 36 26.72 -10.93 10.43
N GLN A 37 26.77 -9.91 11.29
CA GLN A 37 28.01 -9.32 11.81
C GLN A 37 28.55 -10.03 13.06
N GLY A 38 27.90 -11.08 13.57
CA GLY A 38 28.32 -11.78 14.78
C GLY A 38 28.18 -10.94 16.07
N LEU A 39 27.33 -9.91 16.05
CA LEU A 39 27.10 -9.00 17.18
C LEU A 39 25.92 -9.44 18.06
N LEU A 40 25.04 -10.31 17.55
CA LEU A 40 23.76 -10.66 18.19
C LEU A 40 23.90 -11.07 19.67
N GLU A 41 24.82 -12.00 19.99
CA GLU A 41 25.01 -12.53 21.34
C GLU A 41 25.60 -11.48 22.33
N GLN A 42 26.20 -10.40 21.81
CA GLN A 42 26.79 -9.33 22.62
C GLN A 42 25.76 -8.26 23.01
N VAL A 43 24.58 -8.27 22.38
CA VAL A 43 23.55 -7.26 22.62
C VAL A 43 22.95 -7.45 24.00
N SER A 44 23.01 -6.42 24.83
CA SER A 44 22.34 -6.37 26.14
C SER A 44 21.07 -5.50 26.12
N ARG A 45 20.97 -4.56 25.18
CA ARG A 45 19.82 -3.66 25.04
C ARG A 45 19.63 -3.26 23.57
N VAL A 46 18.37 -3.10 23.17
CA VAL A 46 17.96 -2.49 21.90
C VAL A 46 17.06 -1.31 22.20
N GLU A 47 17.29 -0.19 21.52
CA GLU A 47 16.44 1.00 21.55
C GLU A 47 15.88 1.30 20.16
N VAL A 48 14.58 1.60 20.11
CA VAL A 48 13.84 2.00 18.91
C VAL A 48 13.42 3.45 19.06
N ARG A 49 13.85 4.32 18.15
CA ARG A 49 13.45 5.73 18.10
C ARG A 49 12.62 5.96 16.85
N LEU A 50 11.36 6.36 17.01
CA LEU A 50 10.44 6.70 15.92
C LEU A 50 10.33 8.21 15.83
N TYR A 51 10.42 8.76 14.62
CA TYR A 51 10.49 10.19 14.36
C TYR A 51 9.31 10.68 13.52
N GLY A 52 8.99 11.96 13.63
CA GLY A 52 8.07 12.67 12.75
C GLY A 52 6.69 12.00 12.63
N SER A 53 6.28 11.68 11.40
CA SER A 53 4.98 11.09 11.12
C SER A 53 4.85 9.65 11.66
N LEU A 54 5.95 8.85 11.64
CA LEU A 54 5.99 7.54 12.28
C LEU A 54 5.71 7.62 13.78
N SER A 55 6.20 8.66 14.44
CA SER A 55 5.89 8.91 15.84
C SER A 55 4.44 9.38 16.04
N ALA A 56 3.97 10.30 15.20
CA ALA A 56 2.68 10.97 15.38
C ALA A 56 1.49 10.01 15.24
N THR A 57 1.54 9.08 14.29
CA THR A 57 0.44 8.12 14.03
C THR A 57 0.81 6.68 14.39
N GLY A 58 2.00 6.46 14.96
CA GLY A 58 2.59 5.14 15.14
C GLY A 58 1.72 4.15 15.91
N VAL A 59 1.06 4.57 16.99
CA VAL A 59 0.17 3.70 17.77
C VAL A 59 -1.07 3.31 16.97
N GLY A 60 -1.70 4.26 16.26
CA GLY A 60 -2.86 3.98 15.40
C GLY A 60 -2.51 3.07 14.21
N HIS A 61 -1.28 3.17 13.72
CA HIS A 61 -0.77 2.32 12.64
C HIS A 61 -0.05 1.06 13.11
N ALA A 62 -0.04 0.77 14.42
CA ALA A 62 0.67 -0.37 15.02
C ALA A 62 2.17 -0.43 14.70
N THR A 63 2.82 0.73 14.50
CA THR A 63 4.26 0.86 14.23
C THR A 63 5.11 0.33 15.37
N ASP A 64 4.68 0.59 16.61
CA ASP A 64 5.28 0.05 17.81
C ASP A 64 5.37 -1.48 17.75
N ARG A 65 4.22 -2.13 17.53
CA ARG A 65 4.09 -3.59 17.42
C ARG A 65 4.90 -4.13 16.24
N ALA A 66 4.86 -3.45 15.10
CA ALA A 66 5.61 -3.80 13.90
C ALA A 66 7.13 -3.83 14.15
N CYS A 67 7.67 -2.83 14.86
CA CYS A 67 9.08 -2.79 15.23
C CYS A 67 9.46 -3.97 16.12
N LEU A 68 8.65 -4.28 17.14
CA LEU A 68 8.89 -5.41 18.03
C LEU A 68 8.91 -6.74 17.27
N LEU A 69 7.94 -6.96 16.39
CA LEU A 69 7.86 -8.18 15.58
C LEU A 69 9.06 -8.31 14.63
N GLY A 70 9.47 -7.21 13.99
CA GLY A 70 10.65 -7.18 13.16
C GLY A 70 11.93 -7.51 13.94
N LEU A 71 12.10 -6.93 15.14
CA LEU A 71 13.21 -7.28 16.03
C LEU A 71 13.20 -8.76 16.44
N MET A 72 12.03 -9.38 16.58
CA MET A 72 11.88 -10.83 16.79
C MET A 72 12.14 -11.69 15.52
N GLY A 73 12.68 -11.10 14.45
CA GLY A 73 13.01 -11.79 13.20
C GLY A 73 11.79 -12.09 12.31
N GLN A 74 10.61 -11.52 12.61
CA GLN A 74 9.42 -11.73 11.79
C GLN A 74 9.38 -10.80 10.59
N TRP A 75 8.96 -11.31 9.43
CA TRP A 75 8.82 -10.54 8.19
C TRP A 75 7.35 -10.31 7.84
N PRO A 76 6.96 -9.13 7.32
CA PRO A 76 5.56 -8.76 7.09
C PRO A 76 4.86 -9.67 6.07
N ASP A 77 5.60 -10.20 5.09
CA ASP A 77 5.11 -11.14 4.07
C ASP A 77 5.03 -12.59 4.54
N GLN A 78 5.57 -12.90 5.73
CA GLN A 78 5.72 -14.29 6.24
C GLN A 78 4.99 -14.52 7.56
N ILE A 79 4.86 -13.50 8.40
CA ILE A 79 4.22 -13.62 9.72
C ILE A 79 2.76 -14.02 9.60
N ASP A 80 2.30 -15.02 10.37
CA ASP A 80 0.87 -15.29 10.52
C ASP A 80 0.22 -14.18 11.37
N PRO A 81 -0.76 -13.42 10.83
CA PRO A 81 -1.44 -12.36 11.58
C PRO A 81 -2.05 -12.83 12.90
N HIS A 82 -2.52 -14.08 13.00
CA HIS A 82 -3.10 -14.61 14.24
C HIS A 82 -2.07 -14.79 15.36
N SER A 83 -0.79 -14.88 15.01
CA SER A 83 0.31 -15.00 15.98
C SER A 83 0.74 -13.66 16.57
N ILE A 84 0.30 -12.53 16.01
CA ILE A 84 0.74 -11.19 16.42
C ILE A 84 0.34 -10.87 17.85
N GLU A 85 -0.96 -10.97 18.19
CA GLU A 85 -1.44 -10.65 19.54
C GLU A 85 -0.82 -11.53 20.63
N PRO A 86 -0.76 -12.86 20.49
CA PRO A 86 -0.09 -13.72 21.47
C PRO A 86 1.38 -13.35 21.72
N ARG A 87 2.14 -13.00 20.67
CA ARG A 87 3.57 -12.63 20.79
C ARG A 87 3.76 -11.32 21.55
N ILE A 88 2.95 -10.30 21.22
CA ILE A 88 3.00 -9.01 21.89
C ILE A 88 2.58 -9.15 23.36
N ALA A 89 1.53 -9.94 23.65
CA ALA A 89 1.11 -10.22 25.01
C ALA A 89 2.22 -10.93 25.83
N GLN A 90 2.92 -11.89 25.22
CA GLN A 90 4.05 -12.58 25.85
C GLN A 90 5.22 -11.63 26.15
N LEU A 91 5.59 -10.76 25.21
CA LEU A 91 6.63 -9.74 25.45
C LEU A 91 6.23 -8.82 26.60
N ASN A 92 5.01 -8.30 26.60
CA ASN A 92 4.54 -7.38 27.64
C ASN A 92 4.51 -8.04 29.03
N ALA A 93 4.15 -9.32 29.12
CA ALA A 93 4.10 -10.05 30.39
C ALA A 93 5.50 -10.42 30.93
N SER A 94 6.44 -10.73 30.04
CA SER A 94 7.80 -11.18 30.42
C SER A 94 8.85 -10.07 30.45
N GLN A 95 8.54 -8.91 29.87
CA GLN A 95 9.49 -7.82 29.59
C GLN A 95 10.79 -8.32 28.93
N THR A 96 10.67 -9.37 28.12
CA THR A 96 11.78 -10.05 27.45
C THR A 96 11.49 -10.11 25.96
N LEU A 97 12.38 -9.53 25.16
CA LEU A 97 12.33 -9.61 23.69
C LEU A 97 13.32 -10.70 23.24
N LEU A 98 12.84 -11.65 22.44
CA LEU A 98 13.68 -12.67 21.83
C LEU A 98 14.18 -12.15 20.47
N LEU A 99 15.32 -11.46 20.51
CA LEU A 99 15.93 -10.79 19.37
C LEU A 99 16.36 -11.83 18.32
N ASP A 100 15.91 -11.60 17.09
CA ASP A 100 16.07 -12.51 15.95
C ASP A 100 15.65 -13.97 16.27
N ALA A 101 14.64 -14.11 17.13
CA ALA A 101 14.09 -15.38 17.61
C ALA A 101 15.08 -16.29 18.38
N SER A 102 16.27 -15.82 18.75
CA SER A 102 17.27 -16.64 19.46
C SER A 102 17.89 -16.00 20.71
N HIS A 103 18.02 -14.67 20.77
CA HIS A 103 18.76 -14.00 21.85
C HIS A 103 17.82 -13.21 22.78
N ALA A 104 17.71 -13.64 24.03
CA ALA A 104 16.79 -13.00 24.98
C ALA A 104 17.42 -11.75 25.60
N ILE A 105 16.76 -10.60 25.45
CA ILE A 105 17.14 -9.33 26.06
C ILE A 105 16.00 -8.76 26.88
N ALA A 106 16.32 -8.05 27.96
CA ALA A 106 15.33 -7.25 28.68
C ALA A 106 14.83 -6.12 27.77
N PHE A 107 13.52 -5.97 27.64
CA PHE A 107 12.92 -4.95 26.79
C PHE A 107 11.66 -4.39 27.45
N GLU A 108 11.69 -3.09 27.74
CA GLU A 108 10.58 -2.37 28.33
C GLU A 108 10.12 -1.28 27.36
N CYS A 109 8.92 -1.44 26.79
CA CYS A 109 8.42 -0.53 25.74
C CYS A 109 8.46 0.95 26.15
N SER A 110 8.16 1.27 27.42
CA SER A 110 8.20 2.65 27.93
C SER A 110 9.60 3.27 27.98
N ARG A 111 10.66 2.45 28.03
CA ARG A 111 12.06 2.88 28.08
C ARG A 111 12.74 2.77 26.73
N ASP A 112 12.47 1.67 26.02
CA ASP A 112 13.25 1.22 24.88
C ASP A 112 12.56 1.52 23.54
N LEU A 113 11.31 2.01 23.55
CA LEU A 113 10.59 2.47 22.37
C LEU A 113 10.18 3.93 22.53
N LEU A 114 10.90 4.83 21.86
CA LEU A 114 10.76 6.27 21.99
C LEU A 114 9.98 6.84 20.80
N LEU A 115 8.97 7.65 21.11
CA LEU A 115 8.18 8.42 20.16
C LEU A 115 8.67 9.87 20.19
N LEU A 116 9.29 10.33 19.11
CA LEU A 116 9.95 11.63 18.99
C LEU A 116 9.23 12.50 17.96
N GLU A 117 8.83 13.72 18.37
CA GLU A 117 8.08 14.63 17.48
C GLU A 117 8.93 15.21 16.35
N GLU A 118 10.25 15.24 16.51
CA GLU A 118 11.17 15.80 15.53
C GLU A 118 11.15 14.97 14.23
N SER A 119 11.21 15.64 13.08
CA SER A 119 11.34 14.98 11.78
C SER A 119 12.80 15.02 11.34
N LEU A 120 13.29 13.90 10.79
CA LEU A 120 14.63 13.85 10.22
C LEU A 120 14.66 14.46 8.79
N PRO A 121 15.81 14.98 8.32
CA PRO A 121 15.87 15.83 7.13
C PRO A 121 15.44 15.18 5.81
N TYR A 122 15.58 13.86 5.66
CA TYR A 122 15.33 13.19 4.38
C TYR A 122 13.85 12.88 4.14
N HIS A 123 13.16 12.32 5.14
CA HIS A 123 11.75 11.94 5.00
C HIS A 123 11.08 11.92 6.39
N PRO A 124 9.81 12.35 6.52
CA PRO A 124 9.11 12.45 7.81
C PRO A 124 8.86 11.10 8.50
N ASN A 125 8.85 10.01 7.73
CA ASN A 125 8.76 8.66 8.28
C ASN A 125 10.17 8.11 8.49
N ALA A 126 10.76 8.36 9.65
CA ALA A 126 12.09 7.89 9.98
C ALA A 126 12.12 7.11 11.30
N MET A 127 13.03 6.14 11.38
CA MET A 127 13.30 5.39 12.61
C MET A 127 14.79 5.13 12.76
N THR A 128 15.29 5.15 13.99
CA THR A 128 16.65 4.76 14.33
C THR A 128 16.59 3.58 15.28
N LEU A 129 17.34 2.53 14.94
CA LEU A 129 17.52 1.33 15.76
C LEU A 129 18.94 1.32 16.28
N GLU A 130 19.10 1.13 17.58
CA GLU A 130 20.39 1.06 18.25
C GLU A 130 20.47 -0.22 19.09
N ALA A 131 21.53 -0.98 18.91
CA ALA A 131 21.86 -2.12 19.76
C ALA A 131 23.15 -1.80 20.51
N SER A 132 23.13 -2.06 21.82
CA SER A 132 24.26 -1.79 22.72
C SER A 132 24.61 -3.03 23.54
N SER A 133 25.88 -3.13 23.90
CA SER A 133 26.39 -4.01 24.96
C SER A 133 26.60 -3.22 26.25
N GLU A 134 27.09 -3.87 27.30
CA GLU A 134 27.58 -3.20 28.51
C GLU A 134 28.74 -2.20 28.23
N ASN A 135 29.46 -2.36 27.11
CA ASN A 135 30.60 -1.54 26.74
C ASN A 135 30.25 -0.37 25.79
N GLY A 136 28.99 -0.23 25.39
CA GLY A 136 28.53 0.83 24.49
C GLY A 136 27.79 0.33 23.25
N CYS A 137 27.57 1.25 22.30
CA CYS A 137 26.85 0.99 21.05
C CYS A 137 27.61 0.00 20.15
N LEU A 138 26.91 -1.06 19.71
CA LEU A 138 27.43 -2.06 18.79
C LEU A 138 27.05 -1.74 17.34
N LEU A 139 25.79 -1.36 17.13
CA LEU A 139 25.26 -1.03 15.81
C LEU A 139 24.15 0.01 15.96
N GLN A 140 24.19 1.04 15.12
CA GLN A 140 23.11 2.02 15.00
C GLN A 140 22.80 2.23 13.52
N GLN A 141 21.53 2.09 13.15
CA GLN A 141 21.08 2.30 11.78
C GLN A 141 19.80 3.13 11.76
N THR A 142 19.75 4.09 10.83
CA THR A 142 18.56 4.91 10.57
C THR A 142 17.93 4.49 9.25
N TYR A 143 16.62 4.29 9.28
CA TYR A 143 15.81 3.87 8.13
C TYR A 143 14.70 4.90 7.88
N TYR A 144 14.37 5.08 6.60
CA TYR A 144 13.25 5.90 6.15
C TYR A 144 12.22 5.03 5.44
N SER A 145 10.96 5.14 5.84
CA SER A 145 9.84 4.42 5.21
C SER A 145 9.14 5.30 4.18
N VAL A 146 9.54 5.17 2.91
CA VAL A 146 9.23 6.12 1.82
C VAL A 146 7.96 5.78 1.03
N GLY A 147 7.02 5.05 1.64
CA GLY A 147 5.76 4.65 1.03
C GLY A 147 5.80 3.27 0.35
N GLY A 148 4.64 2.63 0.19
CA GLY A 148 4.51 1.29 -0.41
C GLY A 148 5.27 0.15 0.31
N GLY A 149 5.72 0.37 1.55
CA GLY A 149 6.52 -0.60 2.32
C GLY A 149 8.00 -0.63 1.94
N PHE A 150 8.47 0.33 1.15
CA PHE A 150 9.88 0.52 0.84
C PHE A 150 10.60 1.18 2.02
N ILE A 151 11.81 0.69 2.30
CA ILE A 151 12.72 1.29 3.26
C ILE A 151 14.00 1.74 2.54
N VAL A 152 14.54 2.88 2.97
CA VAL A 152 15.84 3.39 2.54
C VAL A 152 16.72 3.53 3.78
N GLU A 153 17.92 2.97 3.76
CA GLU A 153 18.90 3.18 4.82
C GLU A 153 19.57 4.53 4.67
N ALA A 154 19.72 5.27 5.78
CA ALA A 154 20.34 6.60 5.75
C ALA A 154 21.75 6.59 5.14
N ALA A 155 22.51 5.52 5.39
CA ALA A 155 23.86 5.33 4.85
C ALA A 155 23.89 5.19 3.31
N GLN A 156 22.78 4.80 2.68
CA GLN A 156 22.66 4.62 1.23
C GLN A 156 22.23 5.90 0.51
N ILE A 157 21.80 6.94 1.25
CA ILE A 157 21.33 8.20 0.66
C ILE A 157 22.52 8.98 0.09
N GLY A 158 22.45 9.33 -1.19
CA GLY A 158 23.49 10.10 -1.87
C GLY A 158 24.71 9.28 -2.30
N GLN A 159 24.76 7.98 -1.98
CA GLN A 159 25.65 7.05 -2.66
C GLN A 159 25.04 6.74 -4.04
N ALA A 160 25.85 6.82 -5.10
CA ALA A 160 25.48 6.11 -6.33
C ALA A 160 25.26 4.65 -5.93
N GLN A 161 24.09 4.08 -6.22
CA GLN A 161 23.84 2.67 -5.97
C GLN A 161 24.77 1.85 -6.85
N ASP A 162 25.99 1.62 -6.39
CA ASP A 162 27.09 1.03 -7.17
C ASP A 162 27.07 -0.51 -7.18
N THR A 163 25.98 -1.17 -6.74
CA THR A 163 26.01 -2.64 -6.54
C THR A 163 24.73 -3.42 -6.84
N ALA A 164 23.68 -2.81 -7.38
CA ALA A 164 22.59 -3.58 -7.99
C ALA A 164 22.75 -3.51 -9.51
N GLU A 165 22.94 -4.65 -10.19
CA GLU A 165 22.87 -4.72 -11.65
C GLU A 165 21.61 -3.98 -12.11
N GLN A 166 21.78 -2.82 -12.74
CA GLN A 166 20.65 -2.08 -13.28
C GLN A 166 20.10 -2.91 -14.44
N VAL A 167 18.99 -3.61 -14.16
CA VAL A 167 18.29 -4.39 -15.17
C VAL A 167 17.83 -3.43 -16.27
N GLN A 168 18.37 -3.64 -17.46
CA GLN A 168 18.02 -2.86 -18.64
C GLN A 168 16.67 -3.35 -19.16
N LEU A 169 15.66 -2.50 -19.10
CA LEU A 169 14.34 -2.82 -19.61
C LEU A 169 14.30 -2.72 -21.13
N PRO A 170 13.63 -3.66 -21.83
CA PRO A 170 13.46 -3.58 -23.27
C PRO A 170 12.65 -2.35 -23.70
N TYR A 171 11.68 -1.94 -22.87
CA TYR A 171 10.79 -0.81 -23.13
C TYR A 171 10.74 0.13 -21.92
N ASP A 172 11.87 0.75 -21.56
CA ASP A 172 11.92 1.71 -20.44
C ASP A 172 11.13 2.99 -20.75
N PHE A 173 10.38 3.48 -19.78
CA PHE A 173 9.58 4.70 -19.88
C PHE A 173 9.58 5.47 -18.56
N ASP A 174 9.60 6.80 -18.68
CA ASP A 174 9.53 7.73 -17.56
C ASP A 174 8.29 8.64 -17.62
N SER A 175 7.51 8.59 -18.70
CA SER A 175 6.28 9.39 -18.90
C SER A 175 5.20 8.59 -19.62
N ALA A 176 3.94 8.99 -19.44
CA ALA A 176 2.81 8.44 -20.18
C ALA A 176 2.99 8.64 -21.69
N ALA A 177 3.49 9.81 -22.10
CA ALA A 177 3.80 10.07 -23.51
C ALA A 177 4.83 9.07 -24.10
N GLN A 178 5.87 8.71 -23.35
CA GLN A 178 6.84 7.70 -23.77
C GLN A 178 6.23 6.30 -23.80
N LEU A 179 5.45 5.92 -22.78
CA LEU A 179 4.73 4.65 -22.74
C LEU A 179 3.86 4.46 -24.00
N LEU A 180 3.06 5.47 -24.35
CA LEU A 180 2.22 5.44 -25.54
C LEU A 180 3.03 5.38 -26.84
N ALA A 181 4.14 6.12 -26.92
CA ALA A 181 5.02 6.09 -28.08
C ALA A 181 5.61 4.68 -28.30
N LEU A 182 6.03 4.01 -27.22
CA LEU A 182 6.54 2.64 -27.25
C LEU A 182 5.44 1.64 -27.64
N CYS A 183 4.25 1.72 -27.04
CA CYS A 183 3.11 0.88 -27.41
C CYS A 183 2.78 1.03 -28.91
N LYS A 184 2.77 2.26 -29.43
CA LYS A 184 2.52 2.54 -30.85
C LYS A 184 3.65 2.01 -31.76
N GLN A 185 4.90 2.24 -31.38
CA GLN A 185 6.06 1.82 -32.16
C GLN A 185 6.14 0.29 -32.28
N HIS A 186 5.84 -0.43 -31.20
CA HIS A 186 5.95 -1.88 -31.12
C HIS A 186 4.63 -2.62 -31.34
N GLN A 187 3.52 -1.89 -31.53
CA GLN A 187 2.17 -2.44 -31.69
C GLN A 187 1.75 -3.34 -30.51
N LEU A 188 2.08 -2.90 -29.30
CA LEU A 188 1.79 -3.61 -28.06
C LEU A 188 0.69 -2.92 -27.27
N ARG A 189 -0.12 -3.71 -26.56
CA ARG A 189 -0.94 -3.22 -25.44
C ARG A 189 -0.04 -2.83 -24.27
N VAL A 190 -0.60 -2.09 -23.32
CA VAL A 190 0.14 -1.64 -22.12
C VAL A 190 0.59 -2.85 -21.28
N SER A 191 -0.28 -3.85 -21.10
CA SER A 191 0.03 -5.11 -20.39
C SER A 191 1.14 -5.91 -21.06
N GLU A 192 1.13 -6.01 -22.39
CA GLU A 192 2.14 -6.75 -23.17
C GLU A 192 3.51 -6.09 -23.09
N LEU A 193 3.57 -4.75 -23.18
CA LEU A 193 4.79 -3.99 -22.97
C LEU A 193 5.33 -4.22 -21.55
N MET A 194 4.45 -4.18 -20.54
CA MET A 194 4.83 -4.44 -19.16
C MET A 194 5.27 -5.89 -18.92
N MET A 195 4.65 -6.87 -19.56
CA MET A 195 5.10 -8.27 -19.49
C MET A 195 6.53 -8.41 -20.01
N ALA A 196 6.83 -7.80 -21.16
CA ALA A 196 8.17 -7.83 -21.72
C ALA A 196 9.20 -7.15 -20.81
N ASN A 197 8.83 -6.05 -20.14
CA ASN A 197 9.68 -5.42 -19.14
C ASN A 197 9.90 -6.32 -17.92
N GLU A 198 8.86 -6.97 -17.39
CA GLU A 198 8.98 -7.92 -16.28
C GLU A 198 9.88 -9.11 -16.63
N CYS A 199 9.86 -9.52 -17.90
CA CYS A 199 10.70 -10.59 -18.42
C CYS A 199 12.21 -10.28 -18.42
N ALA A 200 12.59 -9.02 -18.20
CA ALA A 200 13.99 -8.65 -18.02
C ALA A 200 14.56 -9.13 -16.66
N TRP A 201 13.72 -9.32 -15.64
CA TRP A 201 14.14 -9.82 -14.32
C TRP A 201 13.92 -11.32 -14.13
N ARG A 202 12.88 -11.88 -14.74
CA ARG A 202 12.45 -13.26 -14.50
C ARG A 202 11.66 -13.83 -15.68
N PRO A 203 11.64 -15.14 -15.90
CA PRO A 203 10.85 -15.74 -16.99
C PRO A 203 9.35 -15.41 -16.92
N GLU A 204 8.69 -15.32 -18.08
CA GLU A 204 7.25 -15.02 -18.17
C GLU A 204 6.38 -15.92 -17.27
N ALA A 205 6.70 -17.22 -17.21
CA ALA A 205 5.97 -18.16 -16.36
C ALA A 205 6.04 -17.79 -14.86
N GLU A 206 7.16 -17.23 -14.40
CA GLU A 206 7.32 -16.75 -13.03
C GLU A 206 6.56 -15.44 -12.80
N VAL A 207 6.54 -14.54 -13.79
CA VAL A 207 5.72 -13.32 -13.74
C VAL A 207 4.24 -13.70 -13.59
N ARG A 208 3.73 -14.57 -14.47
CA ARG A 208 2.32 -15.02 -14.45
C ARG A 208 1.97 -15.71 -13.12
N SER A 209 2.81 -16.65 -12.67
CA SER A 209 2.60 -17.34 -11.39
C SER A 209 2.60 -16.38 -10.20
N GLY A 210 3.52 -15.40 -10.17
CA GLY A 210 3.58 -14.39 -9.14
C GLY A 210 2.34 -13.50 -9.09
N LEU A 211 1.84 -13.05 -10.25
CA LEU A 211 0.63 -12.23 -10.36
C LEU A 211 -0.62 -13.00 -9.91
N LEU A 212 -0.74 -14.28 -10.29
CA LEU A 212 -1.83 -15.13 -9.83
C LEU A 212 -1.76 -15.41 -8.32
N LYS A 213 -0.56 -15.48 -7.74
CA LYS A 213 -0.38 -15.57 -6.28
C LYS A 213 -0.84 -14.30 -5.56
N LEU A 214 -0.52 -13.11 -6.11
CA LEU A 214 -1.03 -11.84 -5.59
C LEU A 214 -2.56 -11.79 -5.65
N TRP A 215 -3.15 -12.21 -6.77
CA TRP A 215 -4.59 -12.29 -6.91
C TRP A 215 -5.23 -13.27 -5.91
N ALA A 216 -4.63 -14.45 -5.71
CA ALA A 216 -5.10 -15.40 -4.72
C ALA A 216 -5.15 -14.79 -3.30
N ALA A 217 -4.10 -14.06 -2.90
CA ALA A 217 -4.05 -13.36 -1.62
C ALA A 217 -5.10 -12.23 -1.52
N MET A 218 -5.34 -11.49 -2.62
CA MET A 218 -6.41 -10.48 -2.70
C MET A 218 -7.80 -11.11 -2.51
N ARG A 219 -8.07 -12.24 -3.17
CA ARG A 219 -9.34 -12.97 -3.01
C ARG A 219 -9.54 -13.47 -1.59
N GLU A 220 -8.51 -14.07 -0.99
CA GLU A 220 -8.57 -14.53 0.39
C GLU A 220 -8.86 -13.37 1.36
N CYS A 221 -8.25 -12.21 1.14
CA CYS A 221 -8.54 -10.99 1.90
C CYS A 221 -10.01 -10.57 1.78
N VAL A 222 -10.57 -10.55 0.56
CA VAL A 222 -12.00 -10.30 0.35
C VAL A 222 -12.84 -11.34 1.10
N ASP A 223 -12.58 -12.62 0.91
CA ASP A 223 -13.35 -13.71 1.55
C ASP A 223 -13.29 -13.65 3.09
N ASN A 224 -12.17 -13.22 3.66
CA ASN A 224 -12.06 -12.94 5.10
C ASN A 224 -12.95 -11.77 5.51
N GLY A 225 -12.88 -10.64 4.81
CA GLY A 225 -13.72 -9.47 5.09
C GLY A 225 -15.21 -9.72 4.92
N LEU A 226 -15.61 -10.62 4.01
CA LEU A 226 -17.00 -11.03 3.81
C LEU A 226 -17.54 -11.93 4.95
N ARG A 227 -16.65 -12.52 5.77
CA ARG A 227 -17.01 -13.44 6.87
C ARG A 227 -16.84 -12.81 8.25
N ASN A 228 -15.77 -12.03 8.43
CA ASN A 228 -15.37 -11.50 9.72
C ASN A 228 -16.32 -10.39 10.18
N GLU A 229 -16.82 -10.51 11.41
CA GLU A 229 -17.65 -9.52 12.08
C GLU A 229 -16.91 -8.90 13.27
N GLY A 230 -17.48 -7.84 13.84
CA GLY A 230 -16.96 -7.22 15.06
C GLY A 230 -16.69 -5.73 14.91
N ILE A 231 -15.91 -5.22 15.86
CA ILE A 231 -15.50 -3.82 15.97
C ILE A 231 -14.02 -3.73 15.62
N LEU A 232 -13.65 -2.76 14.79
CA LEU A 232 -12.26 -2.52 14.41
C LEU A 232 -11.45 -2.01 15.62
N PRO A 233 -10.16 -2.40 15.74
CA PRO A 233 -9.30 -1.95 16.83
C PRO A 233 -9.02 -0.44 16.76
N GLY A 234 -8.36 0.14 17.77
CA GLY A 234 -7.95 1.55 17.75
C GLY A 234 -8.92 2.55 18.40
N GLY A 235 -10.02 2.09 18.99
CA GLY A 235 -10.84 2.92 19.90
C GLY A 235 -11.96 3.74 19.26
N LEU A 236 -12.05 3.83 17.93
CA LEU A 236 -13.15 4.54 17.25
C LEU A 236 -14.50 3.81 17.25
N ASN A 237 -14.54 2.57 17.77
CA ASN A 237 -15.73 1.73 17.81
C ASN A 237 -16.43 1.52 16.45
N VAL A 238 -15.65 1.58 15.35
CA VAL A 238 -16.17 1.38 13.99
C VAL A 238 -16.53 -0.09 13.80
N LYS A 239 -17.80 -0.36 13.48
CA LYS A 239 -18.29 -1.71 13.19
C LYS A 239 -17.89 -2.14 11.78
N ARG A 240 -17.48 -3.39 11.63
CA ARG A 240 -17.37 -4.04 10.33
C ARG A 240 -18.75 -4.12 9.66
N ARG A 241 -18.83 -3.76 8.39
CA ARG A 241 -20.05 -3.65 7.59
C ARG A 241 -20.10 -4.69 6.48
N ALA A 242 -18.95 -5.17 6.00
CA ALA A 242 -18.88 -6.02 4.82
C ALA A 242 -19.67 -7.33 4.96
N ALA A 243 -19.49 -8.08 6.05
CA ALA A 243 -20.22 -9.33 6.29
C ALA A 243 -21.74 -9.18 6.28
N LYS A 244 -22.27 -8.11 6.90
CA LYS A 244 -23.72 -7.83 6.90
C LYS A 244 -24.22 -7.42 5.50
N LEU A 245 -23.47 -6.57 4.80
CA LEU A 245 -23.82 -6.15 3.45
C LEU A 245 -23.80 -7.34 2.48
N HIS A 246 -22.83 -8.25 2.61
CA HIS A 246 -22.73 -9.47 1.81
C HIS A 246 -23.99 -10.33 1.91
N ARG A 247 -24.46 -10.63 3.14
CA ARG A 247 -25.72 -11.37 3.36
C ARG A 247 -26.89 -10.65 2.71
N SER A 248 -26.99 -9.33 2.91
CA SER A 248 -28.05 -8.52 2.30
C SER A 248 -28.06 -8.58 0.77
N LEU A 249 -26.90 -8.62 0.12
CA LEU A 249 -26.80 -8.73 -1.35
C LEU A 249 -27.11 -10.14 -1.85
N GLN A 250 -26.83 -11.18 -1.07
CA GLN A 250 -27.20 -12.56 -1.39
C GLN A 250 -28.71 -12.82 -1.25
N GLU A 251 -29.37 -12.16 -0.30
CA GLU A 251 -30.80 -12.34 0.03
C GLU A 251 -31.76 -11.52 -0.84
N LEU A 252 -31.27 -10.77 -1.84
CA LEU A 252 -32.07 -9.85 -2.66
C LEU A 252 -33.16 -10.56 -3.49
N GLY A 253 -34.36 -10.72 -2.88
CA GLY A 253 -35.59 -11.18 -3.54
C GLY A 253 -36.46 -10.05 -4.12
N LYS A 254 -36.32 -8.80 -3.66
CA LYS A 254 -36.99 -7.58 -4.17
C LYS A 254 -36.17 -6.30 -3.86
N PRO A 255 -35.23 -5.89 -4.72
CA PRO A 255 -34.45 -4.68 -4.51
C PRO A 255 -35.32 -3.40 -4.58
N ASN A 256 -34.91 -2.33 -3.88
CA ASN A 256 -35.39 -0.98 -4.17
C ASN A 256 -34.79 -0.45 -5.50
N VAL A 257 -35.17 0.74 -5.97
CA VAL A 257 -34.71 1.27 -7.27
C VAL A 257 -33.17 1.32 -7.38
N ILE A 258 -32.47 1.63 -6.29
CA ILE A 258 -31.00 1.66 -6.26
C ILE A 258 -30.45 0.22 -6.38
N GLY A 259 -30.92 -0.71 -5.54
CA GLY A 259 -30.45 -2.10 -5.57
C GLY A 259 -30.84 -2.87 -6.84
N SER A 260 -31.87 -2.43 -7.58
CA SER A 260 -32.27 -3.07 -8.84
C SER A 260 -31.51 -2.56 -10.06
N THR A 261 -30.99 -1.32 -10.01
CA THR A 261 -30.28 -0.67 -11.13
C THR A 261 -28.78 -0.56 -10.92
N LEU A 262 -28.30 -0.56 -9.67
CA LEU A 262 -26.89 -0.41 -9.29
C LEU A 262 -26.32 -1.64 -8.57
N SER A 263 -26.96 -2.80 -8.69
CA SER A 263 -26.56 -4.03 -7.99
C SER A 263 -25.07 -4.36 -8.14
N ALA A 264 -24.50 -4.17 -9.33
CA ALA A 264 -23.09 -4.42 -9.57
C ALA A 264 -22.16 -3.43 -8.84
N MET A 265 -22.58 -2.18 -8.65
CA MET A 265 -21.82 -1.19 -7.87
C MET A 265 -21.87 -1.47 -6.37
N GLU A 266 -22.95 -2.06 -5.86
CA GLU A 266 -23.01 -2.49 -4.46
C GLU A 266 -21.99 -3.61 -4.18
N TRP A 267 -21.76 -4.50 -5.14
CA TRP A 267 -20.69 -5.50 -5.05
C TRP A 267 -19.30 -4.87 -5.06
N VAL A 268 -19.05 -3.84 -5.88
CA VAL A 268 -17.77 -3.09 -5.88
C VAL A 268 -17.52 -2.47 -4.51
N ASN A 269 -18.52 -1.78 -3.95
CA ASN A 269 -18.44 -1.21 -2.61
C ASN A 269 -18.16 -2.30 -1.56
N LEU A 270 -18.89 -3.42 -1.62
CA LEU A 270 -18.71 -4.54 -0.70
C LEU A 270 -17.27 -5.08 -0.73
N PHE A 271 -16.69 -5.32 -1.91
CA PHE A 271 -15.33 -5.83 -2.03
C PHE A 271 -14.30 -4.85 -1.45
N ALA A 272 -14.44 -3.56 -1.75
CA ALA A 272 -13.54 -2.54 -1.21
C ALA A 272 -13.66 -2.43 0.33
N LEU A 273 -14.89 -2.46 0.86
CA LEU A 273 -15.14 -2.48 2.31
C LEU A 273 -14.51 -3.70 2.98
N ALA A 274 -14.72 -4.90 2.42
CA ALA A 274 -14.17 -6.15 2.97
C ALA A 274 -12.65 -6.07 3.11
N VAL A 275 -11.95 -5.62 2.07
CA VAL A 275 -10.48 -5.50 2.07
C VAL A 275 -10.01 -4.46 3.08
N ASN A 276 -10.61 -3.26 3.10
CA ASN A 276 -10.16 -2.22 4.01
C ASN A 276 -10.55 -2.48 5.49
N GLU A 277 -11.61 -3.24 5.75
CA GLU A 277 -11.94 -3.71 7.10
C GLU A 277 -10.94 -4.78 7.60
N GLU A 278 -10.48 -5.68 6.73
CA GLU A 278 -9.39 -6.61 7.04
C GLU A 278 -8.07 -5.87 7.27
N ASN A 279 -7.76 -4.87 6.44
CA ASN A 279 -6.58 -4.03 6.62
C ASN A 279 -6.55 -3.35 7.99
N ALA A 280 -7.65 -2.68 8.34
CA ALA A 280 -7.77 -1.96 9.60
C ALA A 280 -7.67 -2.87 10.83
N ALA A 281 -7.94 -4.17 10.68
CA ALA A 281 -7.81 -5.17 11.73
C ALA A 281 -6.43 -5.86 11.78
N GLY A 282 -5.46 -5.44 10.96
CA GLY A 282 -4.13 -6.03 10.92
C GLY A 282 -4.04 -7.36 10.16
N GLY A 283 -5.03 -7.65 9.31
CA GLY A 283 -5.09 -8.87 8.50
C GLY A 283 -4.00 -8.93 7.43
N ARG A 284 -3.97 -10.05 6.69
CA ARG A 284 -3.12 -10.22 5.52
C ARG A 284 -3.60 -9.32 4.38
N MET A 285 -2.69 -8.57 3.77
CA MET A 285 -3.01 -7.59 2.72
C MET A 285 -2.06 -7.70 1.53
N VAL A 286 -2.50 -7.18 0.38
CA VAL A 286 -1.64 -6.89 -0.77
C VAL A 286 -1.63 -5.39 -1.00
N THR A 287 -0.45 -4.76 -1.04
CA THR A 287 -0.33 -3.33 -1.33
C THR A 287 -0.85 -3.02 -2.74
N ALA A 288 -1.57 -1.91 -2.91
CA ALA A 288 -2.10 -1.54 -4.24
C ALA A 288 -2.35 -0.03 -4.43
N PRO A 289 -1.32 0.85 -4.41
CA PRO A 289 0.10 0.58 -4.14
C PRO A 289 0.46 0.71 -2.65
N THR A 290 -0.51 1.06 -1.79
CA THR A 290 -0.36 1.07 -0.33
C THR A 290 -1.49 0.28 0.33
N ASN A 291 -1.33 -0.06 1.60
CA ASN A 291 -2.33 -0.76 2.41
C ASN A 291 -3.60 0.08 2.57
N GLY A 292 -3.47 1.40 2.74
CA GLY A 292 -4.60 2.30 2.88
C GLY A 292 -5.48 2.38 1.63
N ALA A 293 -4.92 2.09 0.46
CA ALA A 293 -5.62 2.04 -0.84
C ALA A 293 -5.86 0.60 -1.36
N ALA A 294 -5.63 -0.41 -0.51
CA ALA A 294 -5.60 -1.81 -0.95
C ALA A 294 -6.93 -2.36 -1.46
N GLY A 295 -8.07 -1.74 -1.16
CA GLY A 295 -9.38 -2.24 -1.56
C GLY A 295 -9.75 -1.96 -3.01
N ILE A 296 -9.14 -0.96 -3.66
CA ILE A 296 -9.58 -0.46 -4.96
C ILE A 296 -9.30 -1.47 -6.08
N ILE A 297 -8.05 -1.90 -6.22
CA ILE A 297 -7.62 -2.89 -7.23
C ILE A 297 -8.41 -4.20 -7.12
N PRO A 298 -8.48 -4.89 -5.97
CA PRO A 298 -9.23 -6.12 -5.86
C PRO A 298 -10.73 -5.91 -6.05
N ALA A 299 -11.32 -4.78 -5.63
CA ALA A 299 -12.74 -4.54 -5.86
C ALA A 299 -13.09 -4.44 -7.35
N VAL A 300 -12.29 -3.70 -8.12
CA VAL A 300 -12.49 -3.54 -9.56
C VAL A 300 -12.22 -4.85 -10.31
N LEU A 301 -11.17 -5.58 -9.94
CA LEU A 301 -10.87 -6.88 -10.56
C LEU A 301 -11.93 -7.93 -10.21
N HIS A 302 -12.40 -8.01 -8.96
CA HIS A 302 -13.51 -8.89 -8.59
C HIS A 302 -14.79 -8.53 -9.34
N TYR A 303 -15.07 -7.24 -9.55
CA TYR A 303 -16.21 -6.80 -10.35
C TYR A 303 -16.10 -7.32 -11.79
N TYR A 304 -14.96 -7.15 -12.45
CA TYR A 304 -14.71 -7.69 -13.78
C TYR A 304 -14.89 -9.21 -13.81
N MET A 305 -14.22 -9.93 -12.90
CA MET A 305 -14.28 -11.40 -12.81
C MET A 305 -15.67 -11.95 -12.51
N LYS A 306 -16.50 -11.21 -11.75
CA LYS A 306 -17.85 -11.64 -11.36
C LYS A 306 -18.90 -11.39 -12.44
N PHE A 307 -18.79 -10.27 -13.16
CA PHE A 307 -19.82 -9.80 -14.08
C PHE A 307 -19.48 -9.99 -15.56
N ASN A 308 -18.25 -10.39 -15.89
CA ASN A 308 -17.88 -10.82 -17.24
C ASN A 308 -17.85 -12.37 -17.30
N PRO A 309 -18.70 -13.03 -18.11
CA PRO A 309 -18.81 -14.49 -18.15
C PRO A 309 -17.62 -15.19 -18.82
N GLU A 310 -16.85 -14.47 -19.65
CA GLU A 310 -15.72 -15.01 -20.43
C GLU A 310 -14.38 -14.58 -19.84
N THR A 311 -14.17 -14.82 -18.53
CA THR A 311 -12.93 -14.43 -17.84
C THR A 311 -11.95 -15.58 -17.69
N CYS A 312 -10.65 -15.26 -17.70
CA CYS A 312 -9.56 -16.21 -17.57
C CYS A 312 -8.36 -15.62 -16.81
N ASP A 313 -7.37 -16.48 -16.52
CA ASP A 313 -6.14 -16.09 -15.80
C ASP A 313 -5.32 -15.02 -16.55
N ASN A 314 -5.44 -14.94 -17.89
CA ASN A 314 -4.77 -13.89 -18.65
C ASN A 314 -5.32 -12.50 -18.33
N ASP A 315 -6.63 -12.38 -18.10
CA ASP A 315 -7.23 -11.08 -17.78
C ASP A 315 -6.70 -10.54 -16.45
N ILE A 316 -6.48 -11.42 -15.47
CA ILE A 316 -5.87 -11.07 -14.18
C ILE A 316 -4.44 -10.55 -14.37
N VAL A 317 -3.66 -11.25 -15.20
CA VAL A 317 -2.28 -10.87 -15.51
C VAL A 317 -2.23 -9.52 -16.22
N ASP A 318 -3.02 -9.35 -17.29
CA ASP A 318 -3.07 -8.12 -18.09
C ASP A 318 -3.55 -6.94 -17.25
N PHE A 319 -4.59 -7.14 -16.43
CA PHE A 319 -5.09 -6.12 -15.50
C PHE A 319 -4.00 -5.61 -14.57
N LEU A 320 -3.28 -6.52 -13.89
CA LEU A 320 -2.27 -6.15 -12.90
C LEU A 320 -1.05 -5.50 -13.55
N LEU A 321 -0.65 -5.93 -14.74
CA LEU A 321 0.45 -5.33 -15.50
C LEU A 321 0.11 -3.92 -15.98
N SER A 322 -1.08 -3.70 -16.53
CA SER A 322 -1.53 -2.37 -16.95
C SER A 322 -1.75 -1.42 -15.78
N ALA A 323 -2.28 -1.92 -14.67
CA ALA A 323 -2.32 -1.19 -13.41
C ALA A 323 -0.92 -0.80 -12.93
N ALA A 324 0.07 -1.70 -13.04
CA ALA A 324 1.44 -1.43 -12.64
C ALA A 324 2.10 -0.33 -13.45
N ALA A 325 1.88 -0.26 -14.77
CA ALA A 325 2.43 0.79 -15.62
C ALA A 325 2.09 2.19 -15.09
N VAL A 326 0.81 2.41 -14.76
CA VAL A 326 0.34 3.69 -14.19
C VAL A 326 0.88 3.92 -12.78
N GLY A 327 0.94 2.87 -11.95
CA GLY A 327 1.54 2.96 -10.61
C GLY A 327 3.03 3.36 -10.66
N ILE A 328 3.78 2.86 -11.63
CA ILE A 328 5.18 3.21 -11.87
C ILE A 328 5.30 4.69 -12.24
N LEU A 329 4.44 5.19 -13.14
CA LEU A 329 4.43 6.60 -13.53
C LEU A 329 4.14 7.52 -12.34
N CYS A 330 3.13 7.19 -11.52
CA CYS A 330 2.80 7.94 -10.30
C CYS A 330 3.97 7.95 -9.30
N LYS A 331 4.62 6.81 -9.09
CA LYS A 331 5.76 6.69 -8.17
C LYS A 331 7.01 7.42 -8.67
N LYS A 332 7.37 7.29 -9.95
CA LYS A 332 8.56 7.94 -10.54
C LYS A 332 8.44 9.47 -10.55
N ASN A 333 7.26 10.00 -10.87
CA ASN A 333 7.08 11.42 -11.20
C ASN A 333 6.41 12.25 -10.11
N ALA A 334 5.95 11.63 -9.02
CA ALA A 334 5.35 12.30 -7.87
C ALA A 334 5.73 11.55 -6.59
N SER A 335 4.75 10.95 -5.91
CA SER A 335 4.95 10.02 -4.80
C SER A 335 3.69 9.17 -4.62
N ILE A 336 3.85 8.02 -3.96
CA ILE A 336 2.74 7.18 -3.47
C ILE A 336 2.63 7.22 -1.94
N SER A 337 3.33 8.16 -1.29
CA SER A 337 3.35 8.34 0.16
C SER A 337 2.31 9.37 0.60
N GLY A 338 1.41 8.96 1.50
CA GLY A 338 0.43 9.85 2.13
C GLY A 338 1.10 10.99 2.91
N ALA A 339 2.29 10.74 3.45
CA ALA A 339 3.10 11.73 4.15
C ALA A 339 3.72 12.81 3.24
N GLU A 340 3.82 12.57 1.93
CA GLU A 340 4.44 13.52 0.98
C GLU A 340 3.40 14.27 0.15
N VAL A 341 2.44 13.55 -0.43
CA VAL A 341 1.47 14.11 -1.39
C VAL A 341 0.01 13.95 -0.96
N GLY A 342 -0.25 13.44 0.25
CA GLY A 342 -1.61 13.18 0.72
C GLY A 342 -2.25 11.93 0.09
N CYS A 343 -3.54 11.74 0.35
CA CYS A 343 -4.24 10.52 -0.03
C CYS A 343 -4.49 10.42 -1.56
N GLN A 344 -4.32 11.52 -2.29
CA GLN A 344 -4.26 11.49 -3.76
C GLN A 344 -3.10 10.60 -4.27
N GLY A 345 -1.97 10.55 -3.57
CA GLY A 345 -0.86 9.66 -3.92
C GLY A 345 -1.12 8.19 -3.62
N GLU A 346 -2.09 7.88 -2.76
CA GLU A 346 -2.43 6.51 -2.35
C GLU A 346 -3.72 6.04 -3.03
N VAL A 347 -4.87 6.60 -2.62
CA VAL A 347 -6.19 6.27 -3.17
C VAL A 347 -6.33 6.79 -4.60
N GLY A 348 -5.81 7.98 -4.90
CA GLY A 348 -5.86 8.53 -6.25
C GLY A 348 -5.03 7.72 -7.25
N SER A 349 -3.80 7.35 -6.87
CA SER A 349 -2.97 6.46 -7.71
C SER A 349 -3.60 5.08 -7.87
N ALA A 350 -4.11 4.45 -6.81
CA ALA A 350 -4.83 3.18 -6.90
C ALA A 350 -6.07 3.25 -7.80
N CYS A 351 -6.82 4.36 -7.76
CA CYS A 351 -7.96 4.64 -8.63
C CYS A 351 -7.51 4.66 -10.11
N ALA A 352 -6.43 5.37 -10.41
CA ALA A 352 -5.85 5.45 -11.75
C ALA A 352 -5.32 4.09 -12.25
N MET A 353 -4.63 3.35 -11.37
CA MET A 353 -4.14 2.00 -11.63
C MET A 353 -5.29 1.04 -11.97
N ALA A 354 -6.37 1.05 -11.18
CA ALA A 354 -7.52 0.18 -11.41
C ALA A 354 -8.28 0.55 -12.68
N ALA A 355 -8.38 1.84 -13.01
CA ALA A 355 -8.97 2.29 -14.28
C ALA A 355 -8.14 1.81 -15.48
N ALA A 356 -6.81 1.90 -15.41
CA ALA A 356 -5.93 1.42 -16.46
C ALA A 356 -6.04 -0.09 -16.68
N GLY A 357 -5.99 -0.86 -15.58
CA GLY A 357 -6.14 -2.32 -15.62
C GLY A 357 -7.48 -2.73 -16.22
N LEU A 358 -8.59 -2.12 -15.78
CA LEU A 358 -9.92 -2.43 -16.28
C LEU A 358 -10.11 -2.03 -17.75
N ALA A 359 -9.58 -0.87 -18.17
CA ALA A 359 -9.67 -0.43 -19.56
C ALA A 359 -8.95 -1.42 -20.50
N ASP A 360 -7.75 -1.86 -20.14
CA ASP A 360 -6.96 -2.76 -20.98
C ASP A 360 -7.62 -4.13 -21.17
N VAL A 361 -8.16 -4.74 -20.10
CA VAL A 361 -8.89 -6.03 -20.20
C VAL A 361 -10.26 -5.92 -20.86
N LEU A 362 -10.78 -4.71 -21.05
CA LEU A 362 -11.97 -4.43 -21.87
C LEU A 362 -11.61 -4.11 -23.33
N GLY A 363 -10.34 -4.26 -23.72
CA GLY A 363 -9.87 -4.08 -25.10
C GLY A 363 -9.68 -2.61 -25.50
N ALA A 364 -9.49 -1.72 -24.53
CA ALA A 364 -9.17 -0.32 -24.81
C ALA A 364 -7.84 -0.18 -25.55
N THR A 365 -7.74 0.84 -26.40
CA THR A 365 -6.44 1.25 -26.96
C THR A 365 -5.53 1.83 -25.87
N PRO A 366 -4.18 1.85 -26.05
CA PRO A 366 -3.29 2.50 -25.09
C PRO A 366 -3.67 3.96 -24.76
N MET A 367 -4.19 4.71 -25.73
CA MET A 367 -4.68 6.08 -25.51
C MET A 367 -5.91 6.14 -24.60
N GLN A 368 -6.84 5.19 -24.74
CA GLN A 368 -8.00 5.08 -23.85
C GLN A 368 -7.60 4.58 -22.45
N VAL A 369 -6.59 3.72 -22.35
CA VAL A 369 -5.99 3.31 -21.06
C VAL A 369 -5.41 4.53 -20.33
N GLU A 370 -4.62 5.36 -21.02
CA GLU A 370 -4.13 6.63 -20.45
C GLU A 370 -5.29 7.52 -20.03
N ASN A 371 -6.27 7.76 -20.89
CA ASN A 371 -7.39 8.65 -20.59
C ASN A 371 -8.22 8.15 -19.40
N ALA A 372 -8.46 6.85 -19.26
CA ALA A 372 -9.15 6.28 -18.10
C ALA A 372 -8.36 6.53 -16.80
N ALA A 373 -7.04 6.31 -16.82
CA ALA A 373 -6.16 6.56 -15.69
C ALA A 373 -6.11 8.05 -15.32
N GLU A 374 -6.09 8.91 -16.33
CA GLU A 374 -6.08 10.36 -16.20
C GLU A 374 -7.34 10.88 -15.50
N ILE A 375 -8.53 10.57 -16.01
CA ILE A 375 -9.82 10.93 -15.39
C ILE A 375 -9.89 10.41 -13.94
N ALA A 376 -9.47 9.16 -13.74
CA ALA A 376 -9.48 8.54 -12.41
C ALA A 376 -8.56 9.27 -11.42
N LEU A 377 -7.38 9.72 -11.84
CA LEU A 377 -6.47 10.48 -10.99
C LEU A 377 -6.96 11.92 -10.78
N GLU A 378 -7.45 12.57 -11.84
CA GLU A 378 -7.97 13.95 -11.82
C GLU A 378 -9.04 14.11 -10.73
N HIS A 379 -9.98 13.16 -10.66
CA HIS A 379 -11.06 13.15 -9.66
C HIS A 379 -10.62 12.87 -8.22
N ASN A 380 -9.31 12.76 -7.96
CA ASN A 380 -8.74 12.62 -6.63
C ASN A 380 -7.68 13.69 -6.30
N LEU A 381 -7.41 14.65 -7.19
CA LEU A 381 -6.48 15.75 -6.91
C LEU A 381 -6.93 16.61 -5.71
N GLY A 382 -5.98 17.00 -4.88
CA GLY A 382 -6.18 17.75 -3.64
C GLY A 382 -6.61 16.90 -2.44
N LEU A 383 -6.75 15.58 -2.58
CA LEU A 383 -7.20 14.72 -1.49
C LEU A 383 -6.13 14.58 -0.39
N THR A 384 -6.42 15.12 0.79
CA THR A 384 -5.56 15.14 1.98
C THR A 384 -5.50 13.78 2.69
N CYS A 385 -4.43 13.50 3.45
CA CYS A 385 -4.29 12.25 4.22
C CYS A 385 -4.35 12.53 5.73
N ASP A 386 -5.56 12.76 6.24
CA ASP A 386 -5.75 13.11 7.65
C ASP A 386 -6.83 12.22 8.28
N PRO A 387 -6.48 10.96 8.59
CA PRO A 387 -7.42 10.00 9.14
C PRO A 387 -7.74 10.27 10.61
N VAL A 388 -8.99 9.98 11.01
CA VAL A 388 -9.47 10.10 12.39
C VAL A 388 -8.65 9.20 13.31
N GLY A 389 -8.12 9.77 14.39
CA GLY A 389 -7.30 9.05 15.37
C GLY A 389 -5.99 8.48 14.83
N GLY A 390 -5.53 8.89 13.63
CA GLY A 390 -4.35 8.27 13.01
C GLY A 390 -4.59 6.83 12.57
N LEU A 391 -5.84 6.43 12.35
CA LEU A 391 -6.22 5.06 12.04
C LEU A 391 -6.61 4.92 10.57
N VAL A 392 -6.21 3.83 9.93
CA VAL A 392 -6.59 3.51 8.54
C VAL A 392 -8.04 2.97 8.48
N GLN A 393 -8.98 3.78 8.95
CA GLN A 393 -10.41 3.48 9.08
C GLN A 393 -11.25 4.58 8.44
N VAL A 394 -11.35 5.75 9.08
CA VAL A 394 -12.17 6.87 8.61
C VAL A 394 -11.25 8.02 8.20
N PRO A 395 -11.32 8.53 6.96
CA PRO A 395 -12.24 8.18 5.85
C PRO A 395 -11.69 7.09 4.89
N CYS A 396 -10.64 6.36 5.28
CA CYS A 396 -9.91 5.45 4.39
C CYS A 396 -10.79 4.34 3.78
N ILE A 397 -11.66 3.73 4.59
CA ILE A 397 -12.54 2.63 4.16
C ILE A 397 -13.52 3.13 3.08
N GLU A 398 -14.21 4.25 3.31
CA GLU A 398 -15.14 4.82 2.34
C GLU A 398 -14.44 5.32 1.07
N ARG A 399 -13.23 5.88 1.22
CA ARG A 399 -12.43 6.34 0.07
C ARG A 399 -12.13 5.22 -0.91
N ASN A 400 -11.86 4.00 -0.43
CA ASN A 400 -11.62 2.85 -1.32
C ASN A 400 -12.88 2.46 -2.10
N ALA A 401 -14.04 2.40 -1.42
CA ALA A 401 -15.31 2.09 -2.08
C ALA A 401 -15.65 3.13 -3.16
N ILE A 402 -15.58 4.43 -2.81
CA ILE A 402 -15.86 5.51 -3.76
C ILE A 402 -14.85 5.53 -4.91
N ALA A 403 -13.55 5.33 -4.64
CA ALA A 403 -12.52 5.34 -5.67
C ALA A 403 -12.63 4.14 -6.63
N ALA A 404 -13.00 2.96 -6.15
CA ALA A 404 -13.27 1.82 -7.03
C ALA A 404 -14.41 2.11 -8.03
N VAL A 405 -15.48 2.77 -7.57
CA VAL A 405 -16.58 3.22 -8.45
C VAL A 405 -16.12 4.29 -9.43
N LYS A 406 -15.31 5.26 -8.98
CA LYS A 406 -14.71 6.28 -9.87
C LYS A 406 -13.87 5.65 -10.97
N ALA A 407 -13.05 4.66 -10.64
CA ALA A 407 -12.22 3.94 -11.61
C ALA A 407 -13.07 3.30 -12.70
N ILE A 408 -14.13 2.57 -12.33
CA ILE A 408 -15.03 1.96 -13.32
C ILE A 408 -15.72 3.01 -14.19
N ASN A 409 -16.17 4.12 -13.59
CA ASN A 409 -16.82 5.19 -14.33
C ASN A 409 -15.85 5.91 -15.29
N ALA A 410 -14.59 6.10 -14.89
CA ALA A 410 -13.54 6.67 -15.74
C ALA A 410 -13.30 5.79 -16.98
N VAL A 411 -13.26 4.46 -16.81
CA VAL A 411 -13.18 3.52 -17.96
C VAL A 411 -14.39 3.66 -18.88
N GLN A 412 -15.60 3.74 -18.34
CA GLN A 412 -16.81 3.93 -19.15
C GLN A 412 -16.76 5.22 -19.98
N MET A 413 -16.21 6.30 -19.43
CA MET A 413 -16.04 7.56 -20.15
C MET A 413 -14.99 7.43 -21.27
N ALA A 414 -13.83 6.85 -20.96
CA ALA A 414 -12.74 6.67 -21.92
C ALA A 414 -13.11 5.74 -23.09
N LEU A 415 -13.82 4.63 -22.81
CA LEU A 415 -14.27 3.68 -23.83
C LEU A 415 -15.34 4.24 -24.76
N ARG A 416 -16.16 5.19 -24.29
CA ARG A 416 -17.14 5.91 -25.14
C ARG A 416 -16.51 7.01 -25.98
N GLY A 417 -15.32 7.47 -25.60
CA GLY A 417 -14.49 8.36 -26.39
C GLY A 417 -13.54 7.62 -27.33
N ASN A 418 -12.67 8.38 -28.00
CA ASN A 418 -11.59 7.88 -28.86
C ASN A 418 -10.21 7.90 -28.16
N GLY A 419 -10.17 8.21 -26.85
CA GLY A 419 -8.93 8.40 -26.09
C GLY A 419 -8.28 9.77 -26.25
N GLU A 420 -8.82 10.68 -27.07
CA GLU A 420 -8.36 12.07 -27.10
C GLU A 420 -8.89 12.83 -25.88
N HIS A 421 -7.99 13.52 -25.20
CA HIS A 421 -8.29 14.27 -23.98
C HIS A 421 -7.36 15.48 -23.90
N PHE A 422 -7.85 16.58 -23.33
CA PHE A 422 -7.13 17.86 -23.34
C PHE A 422 -5.99 17.90 -22.31
N ILE A 423 -6.17 17.20 -21.18
CA ILE A 423 -5.20 17.12 -20.10
C ILE A 423 -4.57 15.73 -20.15
N SER A 424 -3.29 15.61 -20.48
CA SER A 424 -2.58 14.32 -20.46
C SER A 424 -2.37 13.78 -19.03
N LEU A 425 -2.20 12.46 -18.87
CA LEU A 425 -1.87 11.85 -17.57
C LEU A 425 -0.60 12.45 -16.94
N ASP A 426 0.42 12.75 -17.74
CA ASP A 426 1.67 13.40 -17.27
C ASP A 426 1.42 14.78 -16.62
N ARG A 427 0.38 15.50 -17.04
CA ARG A 427 0.00 16.79 -16.43
C ARG A 427 -0.73 16.56 -15.11
N VAL A 428 -1.60 15.57 -15.03
CA VAL A 428 -2.31 15.22 -13.79
C VAL A 428 -1.34 14.70 -12.73
N ILE A 429 -0.38 13.84 -13.08
CA ILE A 429 0.66 13.36 -12.15
C ILE A 429 1.53 14.50 -11.63
N ARG A 430 1.95 15.43 -12.51
CA ARG A 430 2.67 16.64 -12.07
C ARG A 430 1.83 17.50 -11.14
N THR A 431 0.54 17.66 -11.44
CA THR A 431 -0.38 18.43 -10.59
C THR A 431 -0.53 17.77 -9.22
N MET A 432 -0.61 16.43 -9.14
CA MET A 432 -0.59 15.68 -7.88
C MET A 432 0.68 15.96 -7.07
N ARG A 433 1.85 15.96 -7.69
CA ARG A 433 3.11 16.30 -7.02
C ARG A 433 3.09 17.72 -6.48
N ASP A 434 2.73 18.68 -7.32
CA ASP A 434 2.80 20.11 -6.99
C ASP A 434 1.77 20.47 -5.91
N THR A 435 0.52 19.97 -6.01
CA THR A 435 -0.49 20.09 -4.94
C THR A 435 -0.05 19.40 -3.65
N GLY A 436 0.67 18.29 -3.73
CA GLY A 436 1.25 17.63 -2.56
C GLY A 436 2.33 18.47 -1.88
N ALA A 437 3.15 19.17 -2.66
CA ALA A 437 4.15 20.11 -2.14
C ALA A 437 3.48 21.32 -1.44
N ASP A 438 2.39 21.84 -2.02
CA ASP A 438 1.61 22.94 -1.46
C ASP A 438 0.75 22.53 -0.25
N MET A 439 0.50 21.23 -0.07
CA MET A 439 -0.32 20.71 1.02
C MET A 439 0.37 20.97 2.37
N HIS A 440 -0.30 21.71 3.25
CA HIS A 440 0.19 21.97 4.59
C HIS A 440 0.41 20.66 5.37
N ALA A 441 1.48 20.59 6.18
CA ALA A 441 1.89 19.36 6.88
C ALA A 441 0.77 18.73 7.73
N ASN A 442 -0.07 19.55 8.38
CA ASN A 442 -1.22 19.10 9.17
C ASN A 442 -2.29 18.34 8.36
N TYR A 443 -2.31 18.46 7.03
CA TYR A 443 -3.25 17.76 6.15
C TYR A 443 -2.59 16.59 5.40
N LYS A 444 -1.33 16.29 5.69
CA LYS A 444 -0.65 15.04 5.32
C LYS A 444 -0.80 14.02 6.45
N GLU A 445 -0.15 12.86 6.33
CA GLU A 445 -0.21 11.71 7.26
C GLU A 445 0.36 12.02 8.67
N THR A 446 -0.24 12.96 9.39
CA THR A 446 0.15 13.38 10.75
C THR A 446 -1.02 13.36 11.73
N SER A 447 -2.26 13.33 11.23
CA SER A 447 -3.49 13.41 12.02
C SER A 447 -3.59 14.66 12.91
N ARG A 448 -2.93 15.75 12.49
CA ARG A 448 -2.88 17.04 13.20
C ARG A 448 -3.84 18.07 12.62
N GLY A 449 -4.68 17.70 11.66
CA GLY A 449 -5.57 18.63 10.95
C GLY A 449 -6.93 18.05 10.63
N GLY A 450 -7.54 18.61 9.57
CA GLY A 450 -8.73 18.11 8.86
C GLY A 450 -9.80 17.40 9.70
N LEU A 451 -10.12 16.17 9.30
CA LEU A 451 -11.14 15.35 9.94
C LEU A 451 -10.62 14.76 11.26
N ALA A 452 -9.30 14.61 11.39
CA ALA A 452 -8.68 14.07 12.60
C ALA A 452 -8.94 14.94 13.83
N VAL A 453 -8.83 16.28 13.68
CA VAL A 453 -9.09 17.23 14.77
C VAL A 453 -10.55 17.64 14.90
N ALA A 454 -11.40 17.29 13.93
CA ALA A 454 -12.85 17.49 14.02
C ALA A 454 -13.51 16.48 14.98
N PHE A 455 -12.87 15.33 15.17
CA PHE A 455 -13.25 14.34 16.18
C PHE A 455 -12.62 14.71 17.53
N VAL A 456 -13.16 15.73 18.18
CA VAL A 456 -12.87 15.98 19.61
C VAL A 456 -13.92 15.20 20.41
N GLU A 457 -13.51 14.11 21.05
CA GLU A 457 -14.29 13.54 22.14
C GLU A 457 -14.36 14.59 23.25
N CYS A 458 -15.54 15.16 23.46
CA CYS A 458 -15.87 15.92 24.66
C CYS A 458 -16.23 14.97 25.81
#